data_AF-A0A2E3CWC3-F1
#
_entry.id   AF-A0A2E3CWC3-F1
#
_cell.length_a   1.000
_cell.length_b   1.000
_cell.length_c   1.000
_cell.angle_alpha   90.00
_cell.angle_beta   90.00
_cell.angle_gamma   90.00
#
_symmetry.space_group_name_H-M   'P 1'
#
loop_
_entity.id
_entity.type
_entity.pdbx_description
1 polymer ?
#
loop_
_entity_poly.entity_id
_entity_poly.type
_entity_poly.pdbx_seq_one_letter_code
_entity_poly.pdbx_strand_id
1 'polypeptide(L)'
;MGEFSGWLNAETRYYPDTGENVEEKTYPSAAFQLNYSQNLSDNDQLIVGLFGRADSKDDERNYLDAREFLWLHYGDSYQFRAGVGQVSWGVNELFKITDLINQKDRAELPLQRKLGQPMASVSFYWGDDLIELYTLYDVRPAWFPGEDGRMRYPILVDPDNEEYDRGKSGRWDFAARWKTRLGDLDIGLSHFYGVTRDPYFIFNYDFADPYLIPVYEKVNQSSLELVYSWQDVLLKLEATYQTGSIEQFESVAAGMEYTFGGIFESDFDLSWYVEAIWDSRDQIYATLFDHDVGVAARLALNDARDSNLILGVVADYKYNEAFGYLFWTNNFGENWSLNVTGQYFMANEPRLDPRDYVQFQELADNVEAGNYPIPQAIIDSVLEAFDGTTISKKQYEIMLERLEEIQLGQGDYFDNVDNYSGVAQTIFDLLRISDNSQKMNLIERDGYIQIDVFYHF
;
A
#
# COMPACT_ATOMS: atom_id res chain seq x y z
N MET A 1 -7.53 -37.44 -3.04
CA MET A 1 -6.10 -37.13 -3.22
C MET A 1 -5.99 -35.62 -3.27
N GLY A 2 -4.91 -35.03 -2.79
CA GLY A 2 -4.72 -33.58 -2.91
C GLY A 2 -4.28 -33.19 -4.32
N GLU A 3 -4.60 -31.98 -4.72
CA GLU A 3 -4.25 -31.38 -6.01
C GLU A 3 -3.18 -30.31 -5.80
N PHE A 4 -2.16 -30.34 -6.65
CA PHE A 4 -1.15 -29.29 -6.70
C PHE A 4 -1.39 -28.45 -7.93
N SER A 5 -1.20 -27.15 -7.79
CA SER A 5 -1.10 -26.22 -8.91
C SER A 5 -0.15 -25.09 -8.55
N GLY A 6 0.27 -24.30 -9.53
CA GLY A 6 1.09 -23.16 -9.21
C GLY A 6 1.67 -22.49 -10.43
N TRP A 7 2.68 -21.67 -10.18
CA TRP A 7 3.48 -21.08 -11.23
C TRP A 7 4.91 -20.81 -10.80
N LEU A 8 5.80 -20.78 -11.78
CA LEU A 8 7.16 -20.23 -11.71
C LEU A 8 7.19 -18.97 -12.56
N ASN A 9 7.91 -17.94 -12.11
CA ASN A 9 8.01 -16.65 -12.77
C ASN A 9 9.48 -16.25 -12.92
N ALA A 10 9.80 -15.70 -14.08
CA ALA A 10 10.99 -14.87 -14.28
C ALA A 10 10.53 -13.45 -14.62
N GLU A 11 11.02 -12.48 -13.87
CA GLU A 11 10.67 -11.07 -13.96
C GLU A 11 11.93 -10.26 -14.29
N THR A 12 11.79 -9.26 -15.14
CA THR A 12 12.81 -8.20 -15.26
C THR A 12 12.11 -6.86 -15.26
N ARG A 13 12.55 -5.97 -14.38
CA ARG A 13 12.13 -4.58 -14.35
C ARG A 13 13.26 -3.68 -14.86
N TYR A 14 12.92 -2.74 -15.75
CA TYR A 14 13.85 -1.80 -16.35
C TYR A 14 13.38 -0.36 -16.14
N TYR A 15 14.29 0.47 -15.63
CA TYR A 15 14.13 1.91 -15.44
C TYR A 15 14.95 2.66 -16.48
N PRO A 16 14.37 3.60 -17.24
CA PRO A 16 15.12 4.44 -18.18
C PRO A 16 16.17 5.31 -17.47
N ASP A 17 15.87 5.77 -16.26
CA ASP A 17 16.68 6.69 -15.47
C ASP A 17 17.21 6.03 -14.19
N THR A 18 18.33 6.56 -13.68
CA THR A 18 18.90 6.14 -12.39
C THR A 18 18.02 6.68 -11.27
N GLY A 19 18.00 5.97 -10.15
CA GLY A 19 17.29 6.43 -8.99
C GLY A 19 18.00 7.56 -8.23
N GLU A 20 17.33 8.10 -7.22
CA GLU A 20 17.85 9.10 -6.28
C GLU A 20 19.04 8.56 -5.50
N ASN A 21 18.92 7.29 -5.07
CA ASN A 21 19.86 6.64 -4.17
C ASN A 21 20.56 5.43 -4.80
N VAL A 22 20.21 5.07 -6.04
CA VAL A 22 20.71 3.85 -6.71
C VAL A 22 21.01 4.09 -8.19
N GLU A 23 22.11 3.54 -8.69
CA GLU A 23 22.52 3.68 -10.10
C GLU A 23 21.93 2.58 -11.00
N GLU A 24 21.50 1.47 -10.39
CA GLU A 24 20.91 0.32 -11.03
C GLU A 24 19.65 0.67 -11.83
N LYS A 25 19.62 0.20 -13.07
CA LYS A 25 18.48 0.37 -13.99
C LYS A 25 17.74 -0.92 -14.31
N THR A 26 18.25 -2.07 -13.86
CA THR A 26 17.70 -3.37 -14.23
C THR A 26 17.67 -4.28 -13.01
N TYR A 27 16.49 -4.81 -12.73
CA TYR A 27 16.17 -5.63 -11.57
C TYR A 27 15.58 -6.97 -12.04
N PRO A 28 16.44 -7.96 -12.36
CA PRO A 28 16.01 -9.33 -12.60
C PRO A 28 15.60 -10.00 -11.29
N SER A 29 14.49 -10.74 -11.31
CA SER A 29 14.04 -11.55 -10.19
C SER A 29 13.33 -12.81 -10.67
N ALA A 30 13.15 -13.76 -9.76
CA ALA A 30 12.37 -14.97 -9.98
C ALA A 30 11.44 -15.19 -8.80
N ALA A 31 10.26 -15.74 -9.07
CA ALA A 31 9.29 -16.05 -8.04
C ALA A 31 8.58 -17.37 -8.31
N PHE A 32 7.96 -17.94 -7.29
CA PHE A 32 7.07 -19.08 -7.44
C PHE A 32 5.85 -18.95 -6.54
N GLN A 33 4.77 -19.60 -6.96
CA GLN A 33 3.63 -19.89 -6.11
C GLN A 33 3.32 -21.38 -6.20
N LEU A 34 3.16 -22.03 -5.05
CA LEU A 34 2.73 -23.41 -4.92
C LEU A 34 1.41 -23.44 -4.16
N ASN A 35 0.37 -23.93 -4.83
CA ASN A 35 -0.94 -24.13 -4.26
C ASN A 35 -1.19 -25.63 -4.04
N TYR A 36 -1.77 -25.97 -2.90
CA TYR A 36 -2.22 -27.32 -2.58
C TYR A 36 -3.65 -27.26 -2.06
N SER A 37 -4.54 -28.06 -2.63
CA SER A 37 -5.90 -28.20 -2.14
C SER A 37 -6.20 -29.68 -1.86
N GLN A 38 -6.94 -29.95 -0.79
CA GLN A 38 -7.35 -31.30 -0.47
C GLN A 38 -8.70 -31.31 0.24
N ASN A 39 -9.64 -32.09 -0.29
CA ASN A 39 -10.84 -32.46 0.46
C ASN A 39 -10.46 -33.50 1.52
N LEU A 40 -10.63 -33.14 2.79
CA LEU A 40 -10.38 -33.98 3.95
C LEU A 40 -11.60 -34.87 4.27
N SER A 41 -12.80 -34.36 3.99
CA SER A 41 -14.10 -35.04 4.07
C SER A 41 -15.05 -34.46 3.03
N ASP A 42 -16.32 -34.87 3.03
CA ASP A 42 -17.35 -34.27 2.16
C ASP A 42 -17.61 -32.78 2.50
N ASN A 43 -17.30 -32.36 3.74
CA ASN A 43 -17.58 -31.03 4.26
C ASN A 43 -16.31 -30.24 4.61
N ASP A 44 -15.12 -30.86 4.56
CA ASP A 44 -13.89 -30.26 5.02
C ASP A 44 -12.86 -30.16 3.89
N GLN A 45 -12.25 -28.98 3.72
CA GLN A 45 -11.21 -28.73 2.73
C GLN A 45 -10.01 -28.05 3.37
N LEU A 46 -8.81 -28.43 2.95
CA LEU A 46 -7.55 -27.75 3.25
C LEU A 46 -7.08 -27.00 1.99
N ILE A 47 -6.70 -25.73 2.15
CA ILE A 47 -6.06 -24.90 1.12
C ILE A 47 -4.72 -24.41 1.67
N VAL A 48 -3.66 -24.57 0.89
CA VAL A 48 -2.33 -24.03 1.20
C VAL A 48 -1.83 -23.28 -0.01
N GLY A 49 -1.32 -22.06 0.21
CA GLY A 49 -0.68 -21.22 -0.80
C GLY A 49 0.66 -20.75 -0.27
N LEU A 50 1.74 -21.23 -0.87
CA LEU A 50 3.11 -20.81 -0.56
C LEU A 50 3.62 -19.92 -1.69
N PHE A 51 4.32 -18.85 -1.31
CA PHE A 51 4.93 -17.92 -2.23
C PHE A 51 6.41 -17.76 -1.89
N GLY A 52 7.25 -17.58 -2.90
CA GLY A 52 8.65 -17.22 -2.70
C GLY A 52 9.17 -16.34 -3.81
N ARG A 53 10.09 -15.44 -3.47
CA ARG A 53 10.78 -14.54 -4.41
C ARG A 53 12.27 -14.50 -4.12
N ALA A 54 13.04 -14.35 -5.19
CA ALA A 54 14.46 -14.02 -5.19
C ALA A 54 14.72 -12.89 -6.20
N ASP A 55 15.09 -11.71 -5.73
CA ASP A 55 15.58 -10.56 -6.47
C ASP A 55 17.11 -10.55 -6.46
N SER A 56 17.71 -10.04 -7.53
CA SER A 56 19.18 -10.00 -7.67
C SER A 56 19.81 -8.70 -7.18
N LYS A 57 18.99 -7.72 -6.81
CA LYS A 57 19.41 -6.37 -6.44
C LYS A 57 18.90 -5.95 -5.06
N ASP A 58 17.61 -6.18 -4.79
CA ASP A 58 16.97 -5.76 -3.54
C ASP A 58 16.80 -6.97 -2.61
N ASP A 59 17.66 -7.11 -1.60
CA ASP A 59 17.67 -8.28 -0.71
C ASP A 59 16.40 -8.36 0.16
N GLU A 60 15.74 -7.25 0.42
CA GLU A 60 14.46 -7.17 1.14
C GLU A 60 13.31 -7.80 0.34
N ARG A 61 13.49 -8.03 -0.97
CA ARG A 61 12.57 -8.80 -1.83
C ARG A 61 12.86 -10.31 -1.85
N ASN A 62 13.84 -10.78 -1.08
CA ASN A 62 14.20 -12.20 -0.95
C ASN A 62 13.49 -12.85 0.23
N TYR A 63 12.32 -13.47 0.00
CA TYR A 63 11.54 -14.04 1.09
C TYR A 63 10.67 -15.23 0.65
N LEU A 64 10.24 -16.00 1.65
CA LEU A 64 9.24 -17.06 1.54
C LEU A 64 8.06 -16.71 2.44
N ASP A 65 6.85 -16.83 1.93
CA ASP A 65 5.63 -16.55 2.68
C ASP A 65 4.56 -17.64 2.50
N ALA A 66 3.90 -18.01 3.60
CA ALA A 66 2.68 -18.79 3.56
C ALA A 66 1.48 -17.83 3.44
N ARG A 67 1.10 -17.55 2.19
CA ARG A 67 -0.01 -16.65 1.85
C ARG A 67 -1.34 -17.22 2.31
N GLU A 68 -1.50 -18.53 2.21
CA GLU A 68 -2.68 -19.24 2.68
C GLU A 68 -2.33 -20.55 3.37
N PHE A 69 -3.03 -20.82 4.47
CA PHE A 69 -3.09 -22.12 5.14
C PHE A 69 -4.45 -22.16 5.84
N LEU A 70 -5.48 -22.63 5.13
CA LEU A 70 -6.87 -22.55 5.54
C LEU A 70 -7.49 -23.93 5.65
N TRP A 71 -8.12 -24.18 6.79
CA TRP A 71 -9.16 -25.19 6.90
C TRP A 71 -10.52 -24.55 6.68
N LEU A 72 -11.30 -25.16 5.80
CA LEU A 72 -12.66 -24.79 5.44
C LEU A 72 -13.60 -25.88 5.92
N HIS A 73 -14.69 -25.50 6.56
CA HIS A 73 -15.79 -26.39 6.90
C HIS A 73 -17.10 -25.85 6.31
N TYR A 74 -17.77 -26.68 5.52
CA TYR A 74 -19.05 -26.41 4.92
C TYR A 74 -20.16 -27.12 5.73
N GLY A 75 -20.91 -26.34 6.49
CA GLY A 75 -22.15 -26.81 7.11
C GLY A 75 -23.35 -26.61 6.19
N ASP A 76 -24.53 -27.04 6.62
CA ASP A 76 -25.75 -26.97 5.80
C ASP A 76 -26.15 -25.53 5.40
N SER A 77 -25.82 -24.55 6.24
CA SER A 77 -26.22 -23.14 6.05
C SER A 77 -25.12 -22.12 6.38
N TYR A 78 -23.89 -22.59 6.64
CA TYR A 78 -22.76 -21.75 6.98
C TYR A 78 -21.45 -22.32 6.46
N GLN A 79 -20.48 -21.44 6.24
CA GLN A 79 -19.11 -21.78 5.95
C GLN A 79 -18.22 -21.23 7.06
N PHE A 80 -17.33 -22.07 7.58
CA PHE A 80 -16.31 -21.67 8.54
C PHE A 80 -14.93 -21.72 7.87
N ARG A 81 -14.08 -20.74 8.18
CA ARG A 81 -12.67 -20.68 7.77
C ARG A 81 -11.82 -20.54 9.02
N ALA A 82 -10.73 -21.29 9.14
CA ALA A 82 -9.71 -21.02 10.15
C ALA A 82 -8.30 -21.28 9.63
N GLY A 83 -7.36 -20.42 10.02
CA GLY A 83 -5.97 -20.51 9.64
C GLY A 83 -5.45 -19.15 9.16
N VAL A 84 -4.61 -19.13 8.13
CA VAL A 84 -4.07 -17.91 7.53
C VAL A 84 -4.71 -17.74 6.15
N GLY A 85 -5.40 -16.63 5.91
CA GLY A 85 -6.08 -16.45 4.62
C GLY A 85 -6.23 -15.01 4.17
N GLN A 86 -6.60 -14.86 2.89
CA GLN A 86 -6.88 -13.57 2.29
C GLN A 86 -8.39 -13.29 2.25
N VAL A 87 -8.73 -12.02 2.42
CA VAL A 87 -10.07 -11.44 2.39
C VAL A 87 -10.01 -10.19 1.53
N SER A 88 -10.96 -10.06 0.61
CA SER A 88 -11.08 -8.89 -0.26
C SER A 88 -12.44 -8.25 -0.11
N TRP A 89 -12.42 -6.99 0.34
CA TRP A 89 -13.57 -6.11 0.34
C TRP A 89 -13.39 -5.04 -0.74
N GLY A 90 -14.41 -4.21 -0.92
CA GLY A 90 -14.43 -3.20 -1.97
C GLY A 90 -15.19 -3.64 -3.22
N VAL A 91 -15.64 -2.63 -3.95
CA VAL A 91 -16.42 -2.73 -5.19
C VAL A 91 -15.75 -1.93 -6.31
N ASN A 92 -14.97 -0.90 -5.99
CA ASN A 92 -14.22 -0.11 -6.96
C ASN A 92 -12.99 -0.87 -7.49
N GLU A 93 -12.49 -0.46 -8.65
CA GLU A 93 -11.33 -1.02 -9.33
C GLU A 93 -10.02 -0.32 -8.94
N LEU A 94 -10.01 1.01 -8.88
CA LEU A 94 -8.81 1.83 -8.63
C LEU A 94 -8.67 2.14 -7.14
N PHE A 95 -9.75 2.61 -6.51
CA PHE A 95 -9.75 3.10 -5.14
C PHE A 95 -10.58 2.20 -4.21
N LYS A 96 -9.93 1.18 -3.63
CA LYS A 96 -10.53 0.19 -2.72
C LYS A 96 -10.29 0.57 -1.26
N ILE A 97 -11.04 1.55 -0.77
CA ILE A 97 -10.86 2.12 0.57
C ILE A 97 -11.43 1.24 1.67
N THR A 98 -12.33 0.30 1.36
CA THR A 98 -12.88 -0.65 2.35
C THR A 98 -12.02 -1.91 2.53
N ASP A 99 -11.01 -2.12 1.69
CA ASP A 99 -10.21 -3.33 1.64
C ASP A 99 -9.04 -3.33 2.64
N LEU A 100 -9.36 -3.59 3.91
CA LEU A 100 -8.46 -3.33 5.04
C LEU A 100 -8.02 -4.57 5.84
N ILE A 101 -8.63 -5.75 5.63
CA ILE A 101 -8.39 -6.91 6.53
C ILE A 101 -6.96 -7.44 6.42
N ASN A 102 -6.42 -7.52 5.21
CA ASN A 102 -5.10 -8.11 4.99
C ASN A 102 -4.04 -7.03 4.87
N GLN A 103 -2.89 -7.28 5.51
CA GLN A 103 -1.69 -6.49 5.27
C GLN A 103 -1.29 -6.57 3.80
N LYS A 104 -0.69 -5.51 3.27
CA LYS A 104 -0.13 -5.48 1.92
C LYS A 104 1.37 -5.71 1.96
N ASP A 105 1.86 -6.41 0.96
CA ASP A 105 3.27 -6.55 0.65
C ASP A 105 3.76 -5.29 -0.06
N ARG A 106 4.52 -4.44 0.65
CA ARG A 106 4.96 -3.14 0.11
C ARG A 106 6.28 -3.26 -0.64
N ALA A 107 7.05 -4.32 -0.44
CA ALA A 107 8.21 -4.64 -1.25
C ALA A 107 7.83 -5.00 -2.71
N GLU A 108 6.56 -5.37 -2.94
CA GLU A 108 6.00 -5.62 -4.27
C GLU A 108 5.39 -4.37 -4.92
N LEU A 109 5.70 -3.17 -4.43
CA LEU A 109 5.30 -1.93 -5.09
C LEU A 109 5.67 -1.95 -6.57
N PRO A 110 4.73 -1.55 -7.45
CA PRO A 110 3.42 -0.95 -7.19
C PRO A 110 2.27 -1.97 -7.09
N LEU A 111 2.50 -3.24 -7.48
CA LEU A 111 1.52 -4.31 -7.43
C LEU A 111 1.45 -4.89 -6.01
N GLN A 112 0.85 -4.13 -5.09
CA GLN A 112 0.74 -4.50 -3.68
C GLN A 112 -0.11 -5.78 -3.50
N ARG A 113 0.57 -6.92 -3.39
CA ARG A 113 -0.08 -8.21 -3.11
C ARG A 113 -0.49 -8.28 -1.65
N LYS A 114 -1.59 -8.96 -1.34
CA LYS A 114 -1.99 -9.17 0.06
C LYS A 114 -1.11 -10.22 0.74
N LEU A 115 -0.82 -10.02 2.01
CA LEU A 115 -0.36 -11.07 2.91
C LEU A 115 -1.56 -11.89 3.41
N GLY A 116 -1.34 -13.14 3.79
CA GLY A 116 -2.35 -13.90 4.52
C GLY A 116 -2.54 -13.35 5.93
N GLN A 117 -3.77 -13.35 6.46
CA GLN A 117 -4.09 -12.91 7.82
C GLN A 117 -4.47 -14.12 8.67
N PRO A 118 -3.83 -14.36 9.83
CA PRO A 118 -4.31 -15.34 10.80
C PRO A 118 -5.73 -14.96 11.27
N MET A 119 -6.69 -15.84 11.02
CA MET A 119 -8.10 -15.58 11.28
C MET A 119 -8.92 -16.84 11.52
N ALA A 120 -10.07 -16.63 12.16
CA ALA A 120 -11.23 -17.50 12.03
C ALA A 120 -12.43 -16.67 11.56
N SER A 121 -13.22 -17.21 10.64
CA SER A 121 -14.41 -16.54 10.15
C SER A 121 -15.57 -17.51 9.98
N VAL A 122 -16.78 -16.98 10.11
CA VAL A 122 -18.01 -17.69 9.78
C VAL A 122 -18.86 -16.82 8.87
N SER A 123 -19.37 -17.42 7.81
CA SER A 123 -20.27 -16.77 6.85
C SER A 123 -21.54 -17.59 6.72
N PHE A 124 -22.70 -16.96 6.80
CA PHE A 124 -24.00 -17.64 6.72
C PHE A 124 -25.08 -16.71 6.19
N TYR A 125 -26.15 -17.30 5.65
CA TYR A 125 -27.31 -16.54 5.20
C TYR A 125 -28.35 -16.39 6.31
N TRP A 126 -28.84 -15.17 6.51
CA TRP A 126 -30.01 -14.88 7.32
C TRP A 126 -31.15 -14.37 6.42
N GLY A 127 -32.02 -15.29 5.99
CA GLY A 127 -32.95 -14.99 4.90
C GLY A 127 -32.18 -14.88 3.59
N ASP A 128 -32.34 -13.77 2.89
CA ASP A 128 -31.62 -13.47 1.64
C ASP A 128 -30.30 -12.70 1.88
N ASP A 129 -30.01 -12.33 3.14
CA ASP A 129 -28.84 -11.53 3.51
C ASP A 129 -27.65 -12.41 3.87
N LEU A 130 -26.44 -12.03 3.43
CA LEU A 130 -25.20 -12.69 3.83
C LEU A 130 -24.56 -11.96 5.01
N ILE A 131 -24.24 -12.70 6.07
CA ILE A 131 -23.50 -12.21 7.23
C ILE A 131 -22.15 -12.90 7.27
N GLU A 132 -21.10 -12.11 7.48
CA GLU A 132 -19.74 -12.59 7.65
C GLU A 132 -19.16 -12.02 8.94
N LEU A 133 -18.63 -12.87 9.81
CA LEU A 133 -18.01 -12.49 11.08
C LEU A 133 -16.58 -13.00 11.12
N TYR A 134 -15.66 -12.15 11.57
CA TYR A 134 -14.24 -12.39 11.57
C TYR A 134 -13.65 -12.12 12.95
N THR A 135 -12.76 -13.01 13.40
CA THR A 135 -11.78 -12.72 14.43
C THR A 135 -10.40 -12.93 13.84
N LEU A 136 -9.51 -11.96 14.02
CA LEU A 136 -8.18 -11.96 13.43
C LEU A 136 -7.16 -11.90 14.58
N TYR A 137 -6.09 -12.68 14.45
CA TYR A 137 -5.01 -12.71 15.42
C TYR A 137 -3.78 -12.01 14.88
N ASP A 138 -3.44 -10.91 15.52
CA ASP A 138 -2.27 -10.07 15.32
C ASP A 138 -2.14 -9.48 13.90
N VAL A 139 -1.40 -8.39 13.78
CA VAL A 139 -0.99 -7.86 12.47
C VAL A 139 0.30 -8.54 12.06
N ARG A 140 0.44 -8.75 10.75
CA ARG A 140 1.68 -9.24 10.19
C ARG A 140 2.57 -8.07 9.80
N PRO A 141 3.89 -8.16 10.03
CA PRO A 141 4.81 -7.17 9.50
C PRO A 141 4.68 -7.09 7.98
N ALA A 142 4.86 -5.89 7.43
CA ALA A 142 4.97 -5.68 6.00
C ALA A 142 6.45 -5.68 5.60
N TRP A 143 6.74 -6.20 4.41
CA TRP A 143 8.04 -5.98 3.78
C TRP A 143 8.03 -4.62 3.06
N PHE A 144 9.16 -3.92 3.11
CA PHE A 144 9.40 -2.64 2.43
C PHE A 144 10.58 -2.78 1.48
N PRO A 145 10.68 -1.95 0.42
CA PRO A 145 11.88 -1.91 -0.42
C PRO A 145 13.13 -1.56 0.40
N GLY A 146 14.25 -2.23 0.09
CA GLY A 146 15.54 -2.06 0.75
C GLY A 146 16.39 -0.90 0.26
N GLU A 147 17.65 -0.84 0.71
CA GLU A 147 18.62 0.20 0.33
C GLU A 147 18.81 0.30 -1.19
N ASP A 148 18.97 -0.85 -1.84
CA ASP A 148 19.18 -1.02 -3.28
C ASP A 148 17.86 -1.06 -4.09
N GLY A 149 16.72 -1.01 -3.39
CA GLY A 149 15.38 -1.02 -3.96
C GLY A 149 14.97 0.28 -4.64
N ARG A 150 14.12 0.18 -5.67
CA ARG A 150 13.47 1.33 -6.33
C ARG A 150 12.10 1.57 -5.72
N MET A 151 11.55 2.78 -5.92
CA MET A 151 10.24 3.16 -5.38
C MET A 151 10.16 3.06 -3.84
N ARG A 152 11.27 3.35 -3.17
CA ARG A 152 11.39 3.39 -1.71
C ARG A 152 11.16 4.79 -1.15
N TYR A 153 10.91 4.87 0.14
CA TYR A 153 10.91 6.15 0.86
C TYR A 153 12.32 6.76 0.87
N PRO A 154 12.45 8.10 0.96
CA PRO A 154 13.76 8.77 1.03
C PRO A 154 14.64 8.22 2.17
N ILE A 155 14.04 7.99 3.33
CA ILE A 155 14.63 7.31 4.48
C ILE A 155 14.13 5.87 4.53
N LEU A 156 15.01 4.91 4.79
CA LEU A 156 14.64 3.49 4.85
C LEU A 156 13.67 3.22 5.99
N VAL A 157 12.80 2.24 5.79
CA VAL A 157 11.89 1.76 6.83
C VAL A 157 12.56 0.61 7.56
N ASP A 158 12.51 0.63 8.89
CA ASP A 158 12.95 -0.49 9.71
C ASP A 158 11.73 -1.37 10.07
N PRO A 159 11.54 -2.52 9.39
CA PRO A 159 10.40 -3.39 9.63
C PRO A 159 10.56 -4.29 10.86
N ASP A 160 11.71 -4.27 11.55
CA ASP A 160 11.99 -5.12 12.71
C ASP A 160 11.71 -4.41 14.05
N ASN A 161 11.59 -3.09 14.03
CA ASN A 161 11.29 -2.25 15.18
C ASN A 161 9.88 -1.65 15.15
N GLU A 162 8.93 -2.29 14.47
CA GLU A 162 7.60 -1.73 14.29
C GLU A 162 6.78 -1.66 15.59
N GLU A 163 5.98 -0.60 15.73
CA GLU A 163 5.18 -0.35 16.91
C GLU A 163 3.68 -0.60 16.66
N TYR A 164 3.02 -1.23 17.64
CA TYR A 164 1.58 -1.50 17.58
C TYR A 164 0.86 -0.94 18.81
N ASP A 165 -0.05 0.02 18.62
CA ASP A 165 -1.11 0.26 19.61
C ASP A 165 -2.16 -0.84 19.48
N ARG A 166 -2.17 -1.73 20.48
CA ARG A 166 -3.06 -2.89 20.53
C ARG A 166 -4.38 -2.60 21.23
N GLY A 167 -4.55 -1.40 21.78
CA GLY A 167 -5.75 -1.00 22.51
C GLY A 167 -6.17 -2.01 23.59
N LYS A 168 -7.48 -2.08 23.85
CA LYS A 168 -8.03 -2.92 24.93
C LYS A 168 -8.17 -4.41 24.57
N SER A 169 -8.32 -4.74 23.29
CA SER A 169 -8.44 -6.13 22.84
C SER A 169 -7.09 -6.82 22.62
N GLY A 170 -5.98 -6.11 22.83
CA GLY A 170 -4.65 -6.65 22.64
C GLY A 170 -4.44 -7.07 21.19
N ARG A 171 -3.92 -8.28 20.99
CA ARG A 171 -3.60 -8.84 19.67
C ARG A 171 -4.82 -9.26 18.85
N TRP A 172 -6.03 -9.07 19.35
CA TRP A 172 -7.24 -9.53 18.67
C TRP A 172 -7.95 -8.39 17.95
N ASP A 173 -8.26 -8.62 16.68
CA ASP A 173 -9.09 -7.76 15.85
C ASP A 173 -10.40 -8.48 15.52
N PHE A 174 -11.43 -7.70 15.21
CA PHE A 174 -12.76 -8.19 14.88
C PHE A 174 -13.31 -7.45 13.68
N ALA A 175 -14.04 -8.17 12.84
CA ALA A 175 -14.76 -7.57 11.72
C ALA A 175 -16.11 -8.23 11.53
N ALA A 176 -17.08 -7.46 11.08
CA ALA A 176 -18.39 -7.95 10.68
C ALA A 176 -18.78 -7.31 9.35
N ARG A 177 -19.43 -8.07 8.48
CA ARG A 177 -20.00 -7.58 7.22
C ARG A 177 -21.39 -8.16 7.03
N TRP A 178 -22.30 -7.30 6.60
CA TRP A 178 -23.65 -7.65 6.18
C TRP A 178 -23.82 -7.22 4.72
N LYS A 179 -24.31 -8.13 3.88
CA LYS A 179 -24.61 -7.86 2.48
C LYS A 179 -26.05 -8.22 2.19
N THR A 180 -26.74 -7.36 1.47
CA THR A 180 -28.10 -7.59 0.97
C THR A 180 -28.24 -7.06 -0.46
N ARG A 181 -29.32 -7.45 -1.12
CA ARG A 181 -29.70 -6.95 -2.44
C ARG A 181 -31.14 -6.46 -2.42
N LEU A 182 -31.34 -5.22 -2.85
CA LEU A 182 -32.65 -4.58 -2.99
C LEU A 182 -32.89 -4.22 -4.46
N GLY A 183 -33.49 -5.16 -5.21
CA GLY A 183 -33.69 -5.00 -6.65
C GLY A 183 -32.37 -4.98 -7.41
N ASP A 184 -32.02 -3.83 -7.99
CA ASP A 184 -30.78 -3.62 -8.75
C ASP A 184 -29.67 -2.98 -7.90
N LEU A 185 -29.89 -2.79 -6.60
CA LEU A 185 -28.94 -2.24 -5.65
C LEU A 185 -28.38 -3.34 -4.73
N ASP A 186 -27.09 -3.60 -4.82
CA ASP A 186 -26.34 -4.37 -3.83
C ASP A 186 -25.80 -3.42 -2.75
N ILE A 187 -25.95 -3.82 -1.48
CA ILE A 187 -25.53 -3.04 -0.31
C ILE A 187 -24.62 -3.91 0.55
N GLY A 188 -23.46 -3.37 0.92
CA GLY A 188 -22.57 -3.90 1.93
C GLY A 188 -22.40 -2.92 3.08
N LEU A 189 -22.59 -3.37 4.31
CA LEU A 189 -22.20 -2.64 5.51
C LEU A 189 -21.14 -3.45 6.24
N SER A 190 -20.04 -2.82 6.65
CA SER A 190 -19.03 -3.48 7.45
C SER A 190 -18.57 -2.63 8.62
N HIS A 191 -18.08 -3.30 9.64
CA HIS A 191 -17.40 -2.68 10.77
C HIS A 191 -16.17 -3.48 11.13
N PHE A 192 -15.05 -2.77 11.30
CA PHE A 192 -13.76 -3.31 11.70
C PHE A 192 -13.30 -2.63 12.98
N TYR A 193 -12.95 -3.45 13.97
CA TYR A 193 -12.25 -3.00 15.17
C TYR A 193 -10.93 -3.76 15.26
N GLY A 194 -9.84 -3.09 14.90
CA GLY A 194 -8.55 -3.75 14.79
C GLY A 194 -7.42 -2.78 14.52
N VAL A 195 -6.21 -3.32 14.37
CA VAL A 195 -5.03 -2.51 14.11
C VAL A 195 -4.97 -2.15 12.61
N THR A 196 -4.52 -0.96 12.24
CA THR A 196 -4.39 -0.55 10.84
C THR A 196 -3.43 -1.43 10.05
N ARG A 197 -3.58 -1.47 8.71
CA ARG A 197 -2.69 -2.18 7.77
C ARG A 197 -1.78 -1.21 6.98
N ASP A 198 -2.11 0.07 7.06
CA ASP A 198 -1.27 1.15 6.59
C ASP A 198 -0.63 1.82 7.83
N PRO A 199 0.71 1.76 7.98
CA PRO A 199 1.39 2.43 9.09
C PRO A 199 1.52 3.92 8.81
N TYR A 200 1.66 4.69 9.88
CA TYR A 200 2.36 5.97 9.81
C TYR A 200 3.81 5.77 10.23
N PHE A 201 4.70 6.68 9.87
CA PHE A 201 6.11 6.58 10.20
C PHE A 201 6.51 7.59 11.26
N ILE A 202 7.38 7.19 12.19
CA ILE A 202 8.13 8.09 13.06
C ILE A 202 9.61 7.95 12.75
N PHE A 203 10.40 9.02 12.93
CA PHE A 203 11.85 8.93 12.84
C PHE A 203 12.42 8.28 14.11
N ASN A 204 13.42 7.42 13.97
CA ASN A 204 14.11 6.80 15.10
C ASN A 204 14.97 7.79 15.91
N TYR A 205 15.19 9.01 15.39
CA TYR A 205 16.05 10.04 15.97
C TYR A 205 17.52 9.62 16.09
N ASP A 206 17.97 8.65 15.30
CA ASP A 206 19.39 8.30 15.16
C ASP A 206 19.89 8.86 13.82
N PHE A 207 20.74 9.89 13.88
CA PHE A 207 21.29 10.48 12.66
C PHE A 207 22.53 9.75 12.12
N ALA A 208 23.09 8.80 12.87
CA ALA A 208 24.16 7.92 12.38
C ALA A 208 23.58 6.77 11.55
N ASP A 209 22.39 6.28 11.92
CA ASP A 209 21.67 5.20 11.25
C ASP A 209 20.17 5.53 11.09
N PRO A 210 19.80 6.41 10.13
CA PRO A 210 18.47 6.98 10.06
C PRO A 210 17.44 6.00 9.49
N TYR A 211 16.40 5.71 10.27
CA TYR A 211 15.26 4.89 9.86
C TYR A 211 13.91 5.50 10.20
N LEU A 212 12.93 5.13 9.39
CA LEU A 212 11.51 5.29 9.67
C LEU A 212 10.99 4.05 10.40
N ILE A 213 10.43 4.24 11.58
CA ILE A 213 9.77 3.20 12.34
C ILE A 213 8.28 3.19 11.97
N PRO A 214 7.74 2.09 11.43
CA PRO A 214 6.32 1.98 11.14
C PRO A 214 5.53 1.78 12.43
N VAL A 215 4.47 2.58 12.58
CA VAL A 215 3.60 2.54 13.74
C VAL A 215 2.16 2.31 13.27
N TYR A 216 1.50 1.33 13.88
CA TYR A 216 0.14 0.94 13.57
C TYR A 216 -0.76 1.18 14.78
N GLU A 217 -1.95 1.74 14.54
CA GLU A 217 -2.88 2.07 15.62
C GLU A 217 -4.13 1.20 15.64
N LYS A 218 -4.76 1.09 16.81
CA LYS A 218 -6.06 0.45 16.97
C LYS A 218 -7.18 1.40 16.56
N VAL A 219 -8.03 0.99 15.63
CA VAL A 219 -9.09 1.84 15.06
C VAL A 219 -10.45 1.18 15.09
N ASN A 220 -11.50 2.01 15.00
CA ASN A 220 -12.84 1.59 14.65
C ASN A 220 -13.16 2.18 13.27
N GLN A 221 -13.40 1.33 12.28
CA GLN A 221 -13.78 1.72 10.94
C GLN A 221 -15.14 1.14 10.58
N SER A 222 -16.10 2.00 10.24
CA SER A 222 -17.37 1.58 9.63
C SER A 222 -17.35 1.91 8.15
N SER A 223 -17.83 0.99 7.32
CA SER A 223 -17.82 1.16 5.86
C SER A 223 -19.16 0.82 5.23
N LEU A 224 -19.43 1.50 4.12
CA LEU A 224 -20.57 1.31 3.23
C LEU A 224 -20.05 1.01 1.82
N GLU A 225 -20.64 0.02 1.18
CA GLU A 225 -20.37 -0.35 -0.21
C GLU A 225 -21.72 -0.43 -0.94
N LEU A 226 -21.84 0.23 -2.09
CA LEU A 226 -23.04 0.19 -2.94
C LEU A 226 -22.65 -0.15 -4.37
N VAL A 227 -23.42 -1.03 -5.00
CA VAL A 227 -23.37 -1.25 -6.45
C VAL A 227 -24.78 -1.16 -7.00
N TYR A 228 -25.03 -0.19 -7.87
CA TYR A 228 -26.30 -0.03 -8.56
C TYR A 228 -26.13 -0.38 -10.04
N SER A 229 -26.86 -1.40 -10.48
CA SER A 229 -26.87 -1.82 -11.88
C SER A 229 -27.93 -1.04 -12.65
N TRP A 230 -27.50 -0.16 -13.56
CA TRP A 230 -28.39 0.61 -14.42
C TRP A 230 -28.15 0.30 -15.89
N GLN A 231 -28.96 -0.63 -16.43
CA GLN A 231 -28.74 -1.20 -17.76
C GLN A 231 -27.33 -1.80 -17.83
N ASP A 232 -26.47 -1.30 -18.73
CA ASP A 232 -25.10 -1.77 -18.91
C ASP A 232 -24.07 -0.93 -18.11
N VAL A 233 -24.53 0.03 -17.30
CA VAL A 233 -23.68 0.84 -16.41
C VAL A 233 -23.77 0.29 -14.99
N LEU A 234 -22.62 0.08 -14.35
CA LEU A 234 -22.54 -0.14 -12.91
C LEU A 234 -22.10 1.16 -12.24
N LEU A 235 -22.91 1.67 -11.31
CA LEU A 235 -22.49 2.76 -10.41
C LEU A 235 -22.02 2.15 -9.10
N LYS A 236 -20.85 2.55 -8.64
CA LYS A 236 -20.19 1.99 -7.47
C LYS A 236 -19.86 3.09 -6.48
N LEU A 237 -19.99 2.79 -5.20
CA LEU A 237 -19.63 3.69 -4.12
C LEU A 237 -19.07 2.91 -2.94
N GLU A 238 -17.97 3.41 -2.40
CA GLU A 238 -17.38 3.03 -1.13
C GLU A 238 -17.33 4.28 -0.26
N ALA A 239 -17.67 4.14 1.02
CA ALA A 239 -17.51 5.18 2.01
C ALA A 239 -17.04 4.58 3.32
N THR A 240 -16.11 5.26 4.01
CA THR A 240 -15.53 4.82 5.27
C THR A 240 -15.51 5.96 6.28
N TYR A 241 -15.77 5.64 7.53
CA TYR A 241 -15.56 6.52 8.67
C TYR A 241 -14.66 5.79 9.68
N GLN A 242 -13.48 6.34 9.94
CA GLN A 242 -12.49 5.77 10.86
C GLN A 242 -12.25 6.68 12.06
N THR A 243 -12.18 6.08 13.24
CA THR A 243 -11.74 6.73 14.48
C THR A 243 -10.54 5.99 15.06
N GLY A 244 -9.52 6.74 15.46
CA GLY A 244 -8.28 6.25 16.03
C GLY A 244 -7.69 7.23 17.06
N SER A 245 -6.48 6.93 17.50
CA SER A 245 -5.66 7.76 18.38
C SER A 245 -4.92 8.88 17.65
N ILE A 246 -4.64 8.68 16.35
CA ILE A 246 -3.88 9.62 15.52
C ILE A 246 -4.81 10.65 14.90
N GLU A 247 -5.69 10.20 14.01
CA GLU A 247 -6.59 11.06 13.24
C GLU A 247 -7.92 10.35 13.00
N GLN A 248 -9.02 11.10 13.13
CA GLN A 248 -10.34 10.67 12.71
C GLN A 248 -10.58 11.21 11.31
N PHE A 249 -11.09 10.37 10.41
CA PHE A 249 -11.33 10.79 9.03
C PHE A 249 -12.53 10.10 8.38
N GLU A 250 -12.96 10.71 7.28
CA GLU A 250 -13.95 10.21 6.33
C GLU A 250 -13.29 10.05 4.96
N SER A 251 -13.64 8.99 4.24
CA SER A 251 -13.17 8.75 2.89
C SER A 251 -14.31 8.22 2.04
N VAL A 252 -14.41 8.69 0.79
CA VAL A 252 -15.44 8.29 -0.17
C VAL A 252 -14.79 8.06 -1.51
N ALA A 253 -15.03 6.90 -2.10
CA ALA A 253 -14.62 6.57 -3.45
C ALA A 253 -15.85 6.17 -4.27
N ALA A 254 -16.13 6.89 -5.36
CA ALA A 254 -17.29 6.63 -6.21
C ALA A 254 -16.86 6.49 -7.66
N GLY A 255 -17.52 5.58 -8.38
CA GLY A 255 -17.14 5.27 -9.74
C GLY A 255 -18.28 4.76 -10.60
N MET A 256 -17.97 4.67 -11.90
CA MET A 256 -18.82 4.01 -12.87
C MET A 256 -17.99 3.08 -13.75
N GLU A 257 -18.61 1.95 -14.09
CA GLU A 257 -18.12 0.99 -15.06
C GLU A 257 -19.12 0.86 -16.20
N TYR A 258 -18.62 0.85 -17.44
CA TYR A 258 -19.42 0.55 -18.62
C TYR A 258 -18.64 -0.31 -19.59
N THR A 259 -19.26 -1.37 -20.12
CA THR A 259 -18.64 -2.27 -21.09
C THR A 259 -19.31 -2.20 -22.45
N PHE A 260 -18.54 -1.82 -23.48
CA PHE A 260 -18.92 -1.95 -24.87
C PHE A 260 -18.56 -3.37 -25.34
N GLY A 261 -19.57 -4.23 -25.47
CA GLY A 261 -19.39 -5.58 -26.00
C GLY A 261 -19.27 -5.60 -27.54
N GLY A 262 -18.34 -6.38 -28.06
CA GLY A 262 -18.19 -6.63 -29.50
C GLY A 262 -17.94 -5.38 -30.36
N ILE A 263 -17.02 -4.51 -29.93
CA ILE A 263 -16.70 -3.28 -30.68
C ILE A 263 -16.21 -3.61 -32.09
N PHE A 264 -16.55 -2.77 -33.06
CA PHE A 264 -16.17 -2.94 -34.47
C PHE A 264 -16.62 -4.28 -35.10
N GLU A 265 -17.74 -4.85 -34.65
CA GLU A 265 -18.24 -6.16 -35.11
C GLU A 265 -17.19 -7.28 -34.92
N SER A 266 -16.41 -7.18 -33.85
CA SER A 266 -15.39 -8.16 -33.46
C SER A 266 -15.74 -8.84 -32.14
N ASP A 267 -14.89 -9.75 -31.67
CA ASP A 267 -15.01 -10.35 -30.35
C ASP A 267 -14.44 -9.44 -29.25
N PHE A 268 -14.01 -8.22 -29.55
CA PHE A 268 -13.37 -7.34 -28.57
C PHE A 268 -14.38 -6.67 -27.65
N ASP A 269 -14.10 -6.70 -26.35
CA ASP A 269 -14.87 -5.97 -25.35
C ASP A 269 -14.03 -4.84 -24.76
N LEU A 270 -14.59 -3.64 -24.70
CA LEU A 270 -13.95 -2.46 -24.13
C LEU A 270 -14.72 -1.97 -22.89
N SER A 271 -14.13 -2.15 -21.72
CA SER A 271 -14.64 -1.66 -20.45
C SER A 271 -13.97 -0.34 -20.07
N TRP A 272 -14.75 0.62 -19.61
CA TRP A 272 -14.29 1.89 -19.06
C TRP A 272 -14.57 1.95 -17.57
N TYR A 273 -13.61 2.48 -16.82
CA TYR A 273 -13.69 2.75 -15.40
C TYR A 273 -13.41 4.24 -15.18
N VAL A 274 -14.30 4.92 -14.49
CA VAL A 274 -14.07 6.30 -14.02
C VAL A 274 -14.37 6.32 -12.54
N GLU A 275 -13.37 6.67 -11.74
CA GLU A 275 -13.49 6.71 -10.28
C GLU A 275 -12.93 8.02 -9.74
N ALA A 276 -13.50 8.49 -8.64
CA ALA A 276 -12.96 9.61 -7.88
C ALA A 276 -12.90 9.21 -6.41
N ILE A 277 -11.85 9.64 -5.73
CA ILE A 277 -11.67 9.49 -4.28
C ILE A 277 -11.57 10.87 -3.65
N TRP A 278 -12.19 10.98 -2.47
CA TRP A 278 -12.01 12.08 -1.55
C TRP A 278 -11.71 11.53 -0.16
N ASP A 279 -10.66 12.02 0.48
CA ASP A 279 -10.24 11.64 1.82
C ASP A 279 -10.00 12.87 2.68
N SER A 280 -10.52 12.87 3.90
CA SER A 280 -10.47 14.02 4.80
C SER A 280 -9.21 14.08 5.68
N ARG A 281 -8.27 13.14 5.54
CA ARG A 281 -7.03 13.12 6.35
C ARG A 281 -6.14 14.30 5.99
N ASP A 282 -5.69 15.01 7.01
CA ASP A 282 -4.77 16.15 6.90
C ASP A 282 -3.43 15.89 7.62
N GLN A 283 -3.32 14.85 8.46
CA GLN A 283 -2.20 14.67 9.40
C GLN A 283 -1.37 13.39 9.20
N ILE A 284 -1.68 12.57 8.20
CA ILE A 284 -0.98 11.28 7.98
C ILE A 284 -0.12 11.32 6.74
N TYR A 285 1.16 10.99 6.93
CA TYR A 285 2.13 10.73 5.87
C TYR A 285 1.72 9.49 5.08
N ALA A 286 1.82 9.58 3.75
CA ALA A 286 1.78 8.41 2.87
C ALA A 286 0.44 7.81 2.46
N THR A 287 -0.66 8.58 2.46
CA THR A 287 -1.80 8.22 1.59
C THR A 287 -1.49 8.63 0.15
N LEU A 288 -1.17 7.66 -0.71
CA LEU A 288 -0.88 7.93 -2.13
C LEU A 288 -2.11 8.45 -2.89
N PHE A 289 -3.32 8.17 -2.41
CA PHE A 289 -4.56 8.61 -3.04
C PHE A 289 -5.50 9.20 -1.99
N ASP A 290 -5.97 10.41 -2.24
CA ASP A 290 -6.75 11.24 -1.31
C ASP A 290 -7.73 12.16 -2.05
N HIS A 291 -7.28 12.86 -3.07
CA HIS A 291 -8.01 13.84 -3.88
C HIS A 291 -7.75 13.54 -5.37
N ASP A 292 -8.10 12.34 -5.80
CA ASP A 292 -7.75 11.82 -7.12
C ASP A 292 -8.96 11.46 -7.97
N VAL A 293 -8.78 11.59 -9.29
CA VAL A 293 -9.67 11.03 -10.29
C VAL A 293 -8.88 10.05 -11.16
N GLY A 294 -9.38 8.84 -11.25
CA GLY A 294 -8.85 7.78 -12.09
C GLY A 294 -9.74 7.50 -13.29
N VAL A 295 -9.13 7.35 -14.46
CA VAL A 295 -9.79 6.84 -15.66
C VAL A 295 -8.97 5.67 -16.19
N ALA A 296 -9.61 4.53 -16.38
CA ALA A 296 -9.00 3.36 -16.96
C ALA A 296 -9.88 2.74 -18.05
N ALA A 297 -9.25 2.04 -18.99
CA ALA A 297 -9.91 1.27 -20.01
C ALA A 297 -9.27 -0.11 -20.11
N ARG A 298 -10.10 -1.15 -20.14
CA ARG A 298 -9.69 -2.53 -20.41
C ARG A 298 -10.21 -2.96 -21.76
N LEU A 299 -9.31 -3.40 -22.64
CA LEU A 299 -9.63 -4.08 -23.88
C LEU A 299 -9.38 -5.58 -23.70
N ALA A 300 -10.45 -6.36 -23.65
CA ALA A 300 -10.40 -7.82 -23.69
C ALA A 300 -10.55 -8.26 -25.14
N LEU A 301 -9.59 -9.05 -25.65
CA LEU A 301 -9.63 -9.52 -27.03
C LEU A 301 -10.52 -10.77 -27.20
N ASN A 302 -10.90 -11.41 -26.08
CA ASN A 302 -11.67 -12.65 -26.03
C ASN A 302 -11.12 -13.75 -26.95
N ASP A 303 -9.79 -13.79 -27.13
CA ASP A 303 -9.11 -14.82 -27.90
C ASP A 303 -8.77 -16.04 -27.03
N ALA A 304 -8.38 -17.15 -27.67
CA ALA A 304 -8.00 -18.38 -26.95
C ALA A 304 -6.78 -18.22 -26.01
N ARG A 305 -6.12 -17.06 -26.07
CA ARG A 305 -4.97 -16.69 -25.25
C ARG A 305 -5.36 -15.78 -24.08
N ASP A 306 -6.64 -15.44 -23.93
CA ASP A 306 -7.15 -14.50 -22.93
C ASP A 306 -6.33 -13.20 -22.90
N SER A 307 -6.11 -12.62 -24.08
CA SER A 307 -5.31 -11.40 -24.20
C SER A 307 -6.08 -10.21 -23.65
N ASN A 308 -5.45 -9.45 -22.75
CA ASN A 308 -6.04 -8.28 -22.14
C ASN A 308 -5.06 -7.11 -22.13
N LEU A 309 -5.54 -5.90 -22.40
CA LEU A 309 -4.80 -4.66 -22.24
C LEU A 309 -5.58 -3.72 -21.32
N ILE A 310 -4.94 -3.21 -20.28
CA ILE A 310 -5.47 -2.17 -19.40
C ILE A 310 -4.57 -0.95 -19.54
N LEU A 311 -5.18 0.21 -19.76
CA LEU A 311 -4.53 1.52 -19.71
C LEU A 311 -5.26 2.36 -18.69
N GLY A 312 -4.53 3.06 -17.82
CA GLY A 312 -5.14 3.95 -16.86
C GLY A 312 -4.29 5.15 -16.53
N VAL A 313 -4.96 6.21 -16.10
CA VAL A 313 -4.35 7.42 -15.56
C VAL A 313 -5.12 7.81 -14.30
N VAL A 314 -4.38 8.07 -13.23
CA VAL A 314 -4.87 8.67 -12.00
C VAL A 314 -4.26 10.06 -11.90
N ALA A 315 -5.07 11.09 -11.68
CA ALA A 315 -4.62 12.45 -11.56
C ALA A 315 -5.15 13.06 -10.27
N ASP A 316 -4.26 13.74 -9.55
CA ASP A 316 -4.63 14.56 -8.42
C ASP A 316 -5.28 15.86 -8.93
N TYR A 317 -6.39 16.29 -8.33
CA TYR A 317 -7.07 17.54 -8.71
C TYR A 317 -6.76 18.72 -7.78
N LYS A 318 -6.04 18.49 -6.69
CA LYS A 318 -5.52 19.49 -5.74
C LYS A 318 -4.07 19.87 -6.10
N TYR A 319 -3.26 18.89 -6.53
CA TYR A 319 -1.85 19.03 -6.91
C TYR A 319 -1.64 18.67 -8.38
N ASN A 320 -0.62 19.22 -9.03
CA ASN A 320 -0.38 18.95 -10.46
C ASN A 320 0.43 17.65 -10.68
N GLU A 321 -0.14 16.53 -10.26
CA GLU A 321 0.46 15.19 -10.30
C GLU A 321 -0.46 14.20 -11.02
N ALA A 322 0.15 13.28 -11.77
CA ALA A 322 -0.56 12.20 -12.44
C ALA A 322 0.30 10.94 -12.52
N PHE A 323 -0.34 9.79 -12.37
CA PHE A 323 0.23 8.47 -12.50
C PHE A 323 -0.44 7.72 -13.65
N GLY A 324 0.34 7.28 -14.62
CA GLY A 324 -0.11 6.47 -15.74
C GLY A 324 0.38 5.04 -15.62
N TYR A 325 -0.47 4.09 -16.00
CA TYR A 325 -0.09 2.68 -16.04
C TYR A 325 -0.67 1.95 -17.25
N LEU A 326 0.04 0.90 -17.64
CA LEU A 326 -0.30 -0.03 -18.69
C LEU A 326 -0.07 -1.44 -18.15
N PHE A 327 -1.05 -2.32 -18.35
CA PHE A 327 -0.91 -3.75 -18.08
C PHE A 327 -1.38 -4.53 -19.30
N TRP A 328 -0.52 -5.33 -19.87
CA TRP A 328 -0.89 -6.27 -20.93
C TRP A 328 -0.62 -7.69 -20.46
N THR A 329 -1.57 -8.59 -20.67
CA THR A 329 -1.46 -10.01 -20.35
C THR A 329 -1.83 -10.85 -21.56
N ASN A 330 -1.15 -11.98 -21.72
CA ASN A 330 -1.41 -12.94 -22.78
C ASN A 330 -0.93 -14.34 -22.39
N ASN A 331 -1.73 -15.36 -22.69
CA ASN A 331 -1.35 -16.76 -22.53
C ASN A 331 -0.83 -17.33 -23.85
N PHE A 332 0.13 -18.26 -23.79
CA PHE A 332 0.64 -18.95 -24.98
C PHE A 332 1.05 -20.38 -24.66
N GLY A 333 0.90 -21.26 -25.65
CA GLY A 333 0.98 -22.71 -25.39
C GLY A 333 -0.11 -23.16 -24.42
N GLU A 334 0.16 -24.23 -23.68
CA GLU A 334 -0.80 -24.78 -22.70
C GLU A 334 -0.61 -24.19 -21.29
N ASN A 335 0.61 -23.73 -20.98
CA ASN A 335 1.04 -23.49 -19.60
C ASN A 335 1.78 -22.17 -19.40
N TRP A 336 1.84 -21.27 -20.40
CA TRP A 336 2.63 -20.04 -20.26
C TRP A 336 1.78 -18.79 -20.31
N SER A 337 2.20 -17.79 -19.54
CA SER A 337 1.64 -16.43 -19.56
C SER A 337 2.75 -15.40 -19.62
N LEU A 338 2.50 -14.31 -20.33
CA LEU A 338 3.38 -13.15 -20.43
C LEU A 338 2.62 -11.93 -19.93
N ASN A 339 3.18 -11.24 -18.95
CA ASN A 339 2.66 -9.96 -18.50
C ASN A 339 3.70 -8.87 -18.82
N VAL A 340 3.21 -7.74 -19.33
CA VAL A 340 3.99 -6.53 -19.54
C VAL A 340 3.33 -5.41 -18.77
N THR A 341 4.07 -4.86 -17.82
CA THR A 341 3.65 -3.71 -17.02
C THR A 341 4.46 -2.50 -17.45
N GLY A 342 3.80 -1.39 -17.72
CA GLY A 342 4.43 -0.09 -17.90
C GLY A 342 3.87 0.88 -16.89
N GLN A 343 4.72 1.68 -16.27
CA GLN A 343 4.28 2.75 -15.37
C GLN A 343 5.06 4.01 -15.62
N TYR A 344 4.41 5.14 -15.37
CA TYR A 344 5.00 6.44 -15.52
C TYR A 344 4.35 7.42 -14.57
N PHE A 345 5.18 8.18 -13.85
CA PHE A 345 4.73 9.26 -12.98
C PHE A 345 5.06 10.60 -13.63
N MET A 346 4.13 11.54 -13.52
CA MET A 346 4.28 12.90 -13.97
C MET A 346 3.95 13.84 -12.83
N ALA A 347 4.88 14.73 -12.49
CA ALA A 347 4.63 15.83 -11.57
C ALA A 347 5.17 17.11 -12.21
N ASN A 348 4.30 18.12 -12.35
CA ASN A 348 4.71 19.42 -12.91
C ASN A 348 5.31 20.33 -11.84
N GLU A 349 5.13 19.99 -10.56
CA GLU A 349 5.67 20.79 -9.46
C GLU A 349 7.18 20.58 -9.33
N PRO A 350 7.96 21.67 -9.14
CA PRO A 350 9.39 21.57 -8.90
C PRO A 350 9.61 20.72 -7.65
N ARG A 351 10.54 19.78 -7.78
CA ARG A 351 11.01 19.01 -6.65
C ARG A 351 11.77 19.93 -5.69
N LEU A 352 11.57 19.73 -4.39
CA LEU A 352 12.38 20.41 -3.37
C LEU A 352 13.87 20.12 -3.60
N ASP A 353 14.71 21.14 -3.48
CA ASP A 353 16.16 21.03 -3.62
C ASP A 353 16.82 21.19 -2.25
N PRO A 354 17.64 20.22 -1.77
CA PRO A 354 18.32 20.35 -0.49
C PRO A 354 19.12 21.66 -0.35
N ARG A 355 19.58 22.23 -1.46
CA ARG A 355 20.37 23.47 -1.49
C ARG A 355 19.54 24.71 -1.11
N ASP A 356 18.22 24.64 -1.19
CA ASP A 356 17.32 25.71 -0.78
C ASP A 356 17.08 25.72 0.74
N TYR A 357 17.53 24.67 1.47
CA TYR A 357 17.32 24.47 2.90
C TYR A 357 18.63 24.54 3.70
N VAL A 358 19.37 25.64 3.52
CA VAL A 358 20.69 25.85 4.15
C VAL A 358 20.66 25.76 5.68
N GLN A 359 19.53 26.06 6.31
CA GLN A 359 19.34 25.98 7.77
C GLN A 359 19.58 24.57 8.33
N PHE A 360 19.36 23.51 7.53
CA PHE A 360 19.63 22.14 7.97
C PHE A 360 21.13 21.87 8.04
N GLN A 361 21.90 22.41 7.09
CA GLN A 361 23.36 22.35 7.14
C GLN A 361 23.92 23.23 8.26
N GLU A 362 23.37 24.43 8.47
CA GLU A 362 23.78 25.29 9.58
C GLU A 362 23.55 24.64 10.95
N LEU A 363 22.44 23.91 11.12
CA LEU A 363 22.20 23.12 12.33
C LEU A 363 23.26 22.02 12.48
N ALA A 364 23.48 21.23 11.44
CA ALA A 364 24.46 20.13 11.45
C ALA A 364 25.89 20.62 11.76
N ASP A 365 26.32 21.73 11.15
CA ASP A 365 27.64 22.33 11.38
C ASP A 365 27.83 22.79 12.84
N ASN A 366 26.78 23.30 13.49
CA ASN A 366 26.85 23.70 14.91
C ASN A 366 26.94 22.49 15.83
N VAL A 367 26.21 21.41 15.52
CA VAL A 367 26.30 20.14 16.25
C VAL A 367 27.71 19.56 16.11
N GLU A 368 28.26 19.48 14.88
CA GLU A 368 29.62 18.98 14.62
C GLU A 368 30.68 19.78 15.40
N ALA A 369 30.54 21.11 15.42
CA ALA A 369 31.46 22.00 16.12
C ALA A 369 31.31 21.96 17.66
N GLY A 370 30.27 21.32 18.20
CA GLY A 370 29.94 21.34 19.62
C GLY A 370 29.49 22.71 20.13
N ASN A 371 28.91 23.54 19.26
CA ASN A 371 28.49 24.90 19.57
C ASN A 371 27.13 24.91 20.28
N TYR A 372 27.15 24.66 21.60
CA TYR A 372 25.94 24.68 22.42
C TYR A 372 25.90 25.88 23.41
N PRO A 373 24.72 26.48 23.64
CA PRO A 373 23.46 26.18 22.97
C PRO A 373 23.46 26.68 21.52
N ILE A 374 22.80 25.94 20.64
CA ILE A 374 22.65 26.33 19.22
C ILE A 374 21.85 27.65 19.17
N PRO A 375 22.27 28.64 18.36
CA PRO A 375 21.54 29.90 18.25
C PRO A 375 20.05 29.72 17.95
N GLN A 376 19.19 30.39 18.72
CA GLN A 376 17.73 30.29 18.58
C GLN A 376 17.25 30.57 17.14
N ALA A 377 17.89 31.49 16.43
CA ALA A 377 17.55 31.80 15.05
C ALA A 377 17.67 30.59 14.10
N ILE A 378 18.62 29.68 14.35
CA ILE A 378 18.76 28.45 13.55
C ILE A 378 17.60 27.50 13.85
N ILE A 379 17.25 27.32 15.14
CA ILE A 379 16.11 26.50 15.55
C ILE A 379 14.81 27.04 14.95
N ASP A 380 14.58 28.35 15.04
CA ASP A 380 13.41 29.01 14.47
C ASP A 380 13.34 28.82 12.95
N SER A 381 14.46 28.94 12.23
CA SER A 381 14.52 28.69 10.78
C SER A 381 14.30 27.23 10.41
N VAL A 382 14.75 26.27 11.22
CA VAL A 382 14.43 24.85 11.02
C VAL A 382 12.94 24.62 11.21
N LEU A 383 12.33 25.16 12.26
CA LEU A 383 10.88 25.04 12.49
C LEU A 383 10.05 25.70 11.40
N GLU A 384 10.47 26.88 10.92
CA GLU A 384 9.83 27.59 9.80
C GLU A 384 9.85 26.76 8.51
N ALA A 385 10.89 25.93 8.30
CA ALA A 385 10.95 25.05 7.14
C ALA A 385 9.83 24.00 7.13
N PHE A 386 9.39 23.55 8.31
CA PHE A 386 8.28 22.62 8.48
C PHE A 386 6.91 23.32 8.55
N ASP A 387 6.86 24.66 8.52
CA ASP A 387 5.60 25.39 8.50
C ASP A 387 4.84 25.11 7.19
N GLY A 388 3.56 24.75 7.30
CA GLY A 388 2.74 24.35 6.15
C GLY A 388 2.90 22.90 5.69
N THR A 389 3.75 22.10 6.35
CA THR A 389 3.77 20.64 6.14
C THR A 389 2.56 19.96 6.80
N THR A 390 2.28 18.72 6.42
CA THR A 390 1.18 17.91 6.96
C THR A 390 1.59 17.10 8.19
N ILE A 391 2.57 17.61 8.96
CA ILE A 391 3.01 16.97 10.19
C ILE A 391 1.88 16.88 11.21
N SER A 392 1.64 15.66 11.72
CA SER A 392 0.65 15.48 12.77
C SER A 392 1.02 16.30 14.01
N LYS A 393 0.01 16.75 14.75
CA LYS A 393 0.23 17.54 15.98
C LYS A 393 1.17 16.83 16.96
N LYS A 394 0.97 15.52 17.13
CA LYS A 394 1.80 14.68 18.02
C LYS A 394 3.27 14.69 17.59
N GLN A 395 3.53 14.56 16.31
CA GLN A 395 4.90 14.56 15.80
C GLN A 395 5.53 15.95 15.83
N TYR A 396 4.76 17.00 15.59
CA TYR A 396 5.24 18.37 15.75
C TYR A 396 5.66 18.63 17.20
N GLU A 397 4.89 18.16 18.18
CA GLU A 397 5.24 18.23 19.61
C GLU A 397 6.53 17.45 19.93
N ILE A 398 6.69 16.24 19.38
CA ILE A 398 7.93 15.46 19.55
C ILE A 398 9.11 16.18 18.89
N MET A 399 8.95 16.70 17.67
CA MET A 399 10.00 17.45 16.98
C MET A 399 10.44 18.67 17.78
N LEU A 400 9.51 19.41 18.39
CA LEU A 400 9.82 20.53 19.27
C LEU A 400 10.65 20.10 20.49
N GLU A 401 10.23 19.03 21.17
CA GLU A 401 10.96 18.47 22.32
C GLU A 401 12.39 18.06 21.92
N ARG A 402 12.53 17.35 20.79
CA ARG A 402 13.81 16.87 20.29
C ARG A 402 14.71 18.02 19.84
N LEU A 403 14.17 19.05 19.18
CA LEU A 403 14.94 20.23 18.81
C LEU A 403 15.40 21.04 20.03
N GLU A 404 14.61 21.11 21.11
CA GLU A 404 15.03 21.74 22.36
C GLU A 404 16.21 20.98 23.00
N GLU A 405 16.18 19.65 23.00
CA GLU A 405 17.29 18.84 23.47
C GLU A 405 18.55 19.02 22.62
N ILE A 406 18.41 18.95 21.29
CA ILE A 406 19.50 19.18 20.32
C ILE A 406 20.10 20.57 20.53
N GLN A 407 19.27 21.61 20.72
CA GLN A 407 19.72 22.97 20.98
C GLN A 407 20.63 23.04 22.21
N LEU A 408 20.31 22.29 23.25
CA LEU A 408 21.06 22.25 24.52
C LEU A 408 22.24 21.28 24.51
N GLY A 409 22.46 20.53 23.41
CA GLY A 409 23.46 19.46 23.34
C GLY A 409 23.12 18.27 24.23
N GLN A 410 21.83 17.97 24.36
CA GLN A 410 21.29 16.84 25.11
C GLN A 410 20.79 15.75 24.14
N GLY A 411 20.69 14.52 24.66
CA GLY A 411 20.36 13.33 23.86
C GLY A 411 21.58 12.68 23.23
N ASP A 412 21.37 11.50 22.65
CA ASP A 412 22.35 10.65 21.95
C ASP A 412 22.15 10.66 20.41
N TYR A 413 21.34 11.59 19.90
CA TYR A 413 20.89 11.67 18.50
C TYR A 413 22.01 11.66 17.45
N PHE A 414 23.20 12.15 17.82
CA PHE A 414 24.35 12.29 16.93
C PHE A 414 25.54 11.41 17.35
N ASP A 415 25.34 10.49 18.30
CA ASP A 415 26.40 9.58 18.70
C ASP A 415 26.81 8.71 17.50
N ASN A 416 28.12 8.61 17.26
CA ASN A 416 28.69 7.87 16.11
C ASN A 416 28.39 8.46 14.72
N VAL A 417 27.91 9.71 14.64
CA VAL A 417 27.84 10.43 13.35
C VAL A 417 29.24 10.78 12.88
N ASP A 418 29.66 10.17 11.78
CA ASP A 418 30.95 10.46 11.12
C ASP A 418 30.81 11.41 9.91
N ASN A 419 29.58 11.68 9.45
CA ASN A 419 29.28 12.53 8.30
C ASN A 419 28.09 13.48 8.54
N TYR A 420 28.39 14.73 8.90
CA TYR A 420 27.37 15.74 9.19
C TYR A 420 26.67 16.31 7.95
N SER A 421 27.19 16.11 6.73
CA SER A 421 26.39 16.43 5.53
C SER A 421 25.22 15.46 5.36
N GLY A 422 25.37 14.21 5.84
CA GLY A 422 24.29 13.22 5.90
C GLY A 422 23.17 13.65 6.84
N VAL A 423 23.51 14.28 7.98
CA VAL A 423 22.53 14.82 8.93
C VAL A 423 21.62 15.84 8.27
N ALA A 424 22.19 16.82 7.56
CA ALA A 424 21.41 17.84 6.87
C ALA A 424 20.47 17.24 5.81
N GLN A 425 20.96 16.24 5.07
CA GLN A 425 20.17 15.48 4.10
C GLN A 425 19.02 14.70 4.77
N THR A 426 19.27 14.03 5.90
CA THR A 426 18.22 13.33 6.67
C THR A 426 17.12 14.28 7.13
N ILE A 427 17.46 15.48 7.65
CA ILE A 427 16.46 16.48 8.06
C ILE A 427 15.64 16.95 6.84
N PHE A 428 16.31 17.17 5.71
CA PHE A 428 15.63 17.51 4.46
C PHE A 428 14.70 16.38 3.97
N ASP A 429 15.10 15.13 4.11
CA ASP A 429 14.27 13.98 3.73
C ASP A 429 13.08 13.80 4.69
N LEU A 430 13.24 14.10 5.99
CA LEU A 430 12.13 14.20 6.93
C LEU A 430 11.15 15.31 6.53
N LEU A 431 11.66 16.47 6.10
CA LEU A 431 10.81 17.54 5.57
C LEU A 431 10.01 17.05 4.35
N ARG A 432 10.67 16.41 3.38
CA ARG A 432 10.01 15.85 2.19
C ARG A 432 8.91 14.87 2.58
N ILE A 433 9.23 13.89 3.44
CA ILE A 433 8.25 12.91 3.91
C ILE A 433 7.07 13.61 4.61
N SER A 434 7.34 14.73 5.28
CA SER A 434 6.30 15.47 6.00
C SER A 434 5.39 16.33 5.14
N ASP A 435 5.81 16.63 3.92
CA ASP A 435 5.11 17.47 2.97
C ASP A 435 4.26 16.63 2.00
N ASN A 436 2.98 16.43 2.35
CA ASN A 436 2.01 15.78 1.47
C ASN A 436 1.47 16.72 0.37
N SER A 437 2.05 17.91 0.14
CA SER A 437 1.69 18.70 -1.04
C SER A 437 2.14 18.04 -2.34
N GLN A 438 3.10 17.11 -2.27
CA GLN A 438 3.53 16.30 -3.40
C GLN A 438 3.55 14.83 -2.97
N LYS A 439 2.68 13.99 -3.55
CA LYS A 439 2.71 12.53 -3.32
C LYS A 439 4.07 11.96 -3.70
N MET A 440 4.73 12.62 -4.65
CA MET A 440 6.07 12.28 -5.15
C MET A 440 7.21 12.66 -4.21
N ASN A 441 6.94 13.27 -3.05
CA ASN A 441 7.96 13.41 -2.00
C ASN A 441 8.25 12.07 -1.31
N LEU A 442 7.33 11.11 -1.39
CA LEU A 442 7.35 9.84 -0.67
C LEU A 442 7.91 8.68 -1.49
N ILE A 443 7.79 8.73 -2.82
CA ILE A 443 8.24 7.69 -3.75
C ILE A 443 8.91 8.36 -4.94
N GLU A 444 10.04 7.80 -5.35
CA GLU A 444 10.85 8.22 -6.50
C GLU A 444 10.04 8.46 -7.79
N ARG A 445 10.32 9.59 -8.48
CA ARG A 445 9.71 9.96 -9.77
C ARG A 445 10.29 9.14 -10.91
N ASP A 446 9.80 7.91 -11.10
CA ASP A 446 10.34 7.05 -12.15
C ASP A 446 9.30 6.28 -12.96
N GLY A 447 9.52 6.24 -14.27
CA GLY A 447 8.84 5.31 -15.14
C GLY A 447 9.60 3.99 -15.24
N TYR A 448 8.88 2.88 -15.39
CA TYR A 448 9.52 1.60 -15.65
C TYR A 448 8.70 0.74 -16.59
N ILE A 449 9.39 -0.23 -17.21
CA ILE A 449 8.75 -1.35 -17.90
C ILE A 449 9.19 -2.63 -17.20
N GLN A 450 8.23 -3.50 -16.89
CA GLN A 450 8.46 -4.82 -16.34
C GLN A 450 7.89 -5.87 -17.27
N ILE A 451 8.64 -6.95 -17.44
CA ILE A 451 8.23 -8.12 -18.20
C ILE A 451 8.30 -9.33 -17.28
N ASP A 452 7.20 -10.06 -17.23
CA ASP A 452 7.03 -11.27 -16.44
C ASP A 452 6.68 -12.44 -17.34
N VAL A 453 7.43 -13.53 -17.23
CA VAL A 453 7.12 -14.79 -17.92
C VAL A 453 6.77 -15.83 -16.88
N PHE A 454 5.57 -16.38 -16.96
CA PHE A 454 5.06 -17.40 -16.07
C PHE A 454 4.99 -18.76 -16.75
N TYR A 455 5.35 -19.80 -16.02
CA TYR A 455 5.05 -21.20 -16.34
C TYR A 455 4.13 -21.77 -15.26
N HIS A 456 2.96 -22.25 -15.68
CA HIS A 456 1.92 -22.84 -14.84
C HIS A 456 2.01 -24.37 -14.86
N PHE A 457 1.67 -25.00 -13.73
CA PHE A 457 1.66 -26.45 -13.58
C PHE A 457 0.52 -26.94 -12.70
#